data_AF-A0A0K1NIG1-F1
#
_entry.id   AF-A0A0K1NIG1-F1
#
_cell.length_a   1.000
_cell.length_b   1.000
_cell.length_c   1.000
_cell.angle_alpha   90.00
_cell.angle_beta   90.00
_cell.angle_gamma   90.00
#
_symmetry.space_group_name_H-M   'P 1'
#
loop_
_entity.id
_entity.type
_entity.pdbx_description
1 polymer ?
#
loop_
_entity_poly.entity_id
_entity_poly.type
_entity_poly.pdbx_seq_one_letter_code
_entity_poly.pdbx_strand_id
1 'polypeptide(L)'
;MTKEDLLLWGEKTVQLYNKIADDRGRENTPAFYTQSDLNKMIGVDSVDILIAGINPGSGGTYQQMIENPNWGISSATGMTAEQLISGNFGRDPLHENCTSWSRHRTWPYFMRLKSYFKDIEGPNILDDESRFVLTNATFFNTVKEKELDQSLLKATFPQTIDLVRRVKPKMIVWLSGRKVFNRLVSISIDGFSFVCVKKHNPIMAHIYMGTFNGIPCFGVPHPSAPLTTEERTLIAKFFSYVYNYKSIEEIDLNGLESFCINEIQAYHKRLNGKKAVSVKSNIHIKNIEQSILEKKKSYIYNNGNRIRKDENAQYGITIANGCIFVRQAYEDKHKEPQINPNDGVVIEKLKGKGYKSRDKWLGFRKLTDFGSTEEEIEQNVIKEIDDLFELLDV
;
A
#
# COMPACT_ATOMS: atom_id res chain seq x y z
N MET A 1 -7.89 22.78 21.56
CA MET A 1 -8.20 21.65 22.46
C MET A 1 -7.34 21.73 23.72
N THR A 2 -7.88 21.49 24.92
CA THR A 2 -7.06 21.46 26.15
C THR A 2 -6.47 20.06 26.40
N LYS A 3 -5.46 19.96 27.28
CA LYS A 3 -4.87 18.67 27.65
C LYS A 3 -5.88 17.82 28.44
N GLU A 4 -6.64 18.46 29.31
CA GLU A 4 -7.70 17.84 30.11
C GLU A 4 -8.80 17.27 29.22
N ASP A 5 -9.25 18.01 28.20
CA ASP A 5 -10.25 17.54 27.23
C ASP A 5 -9.76 16.31 26.46
N LEU A 6 -8.48 16.29 26.10
CA LEU A 6 -7.87 15.19 25.35
C LEU A 6 -7.70 13.95 26.24
N LEU A 7 -7.26 14.12 27.49
CA LEU A 7 -7.13 13.04 28.47
C LEU A 7 -8.50 12.43 28.80
N LEU A 8 -9.53 13.26 29.01
CA LEU A 8 -10.89 12.77 29.27
C LEU A 8 -11.44 11.94 28.11
N TRP A 9 -11.18 12.35 26.87
CA TRP A 9 -11.50 11.53 25.69
C TRP A 9 -10.70 10.23 25.69
N GLY A 10 -9.40 10.31 25.97
CA GLY A 10 -8.50 9.16 26.06
C GLY A 10 -8.98 8.15 27.09
N GLU A 11 -9.34 8.59 28.29
CA GLU A 11 -9.87 7.75 29.39
C GLU A 11 -11.14 7.01 28.98
N LYS A 12 -12.15 7.74 28.48
CA LYS A 12 -13.41 7.13 28.00
C LYS A 12 -13.15 6.10 26.90
N THR A 13 -12.21 6.41 26.01
CA THR A 13 -11.85 5.51 24.91
C THR A 13 -11.16 4.26 25.44
N VAL A 14 -10.08 4.37 26.23
CA VAL A 14 -9.38 3.17 26.74
C VAL A 14 -10.25 2.35 27.67
N GLN A 15 -11.12 2.96 28.50
CA GLN A 15 -12.07 2.23 29.33
C GLN A 15 -12.99 1.36 28.49
N LEU A 16 -13.52 1.88 27.38
CA LEU A 16 -14.36 1.11 26.47
C LEU A 16 -13.58 -0.07 25.85
N TYR A 17 -12.37 0.18 25.32
CA TYR A 17 -11.59 -0.86 24.64
C TYR A 17 -11.08 -1.93 25.62
N ASN A 18 -10.57 -1.53 26.79
CA ASN A 18 -10.15 -2.45 27.84
C ASN A 18 -11.33 -3.31 28.30
N LYS A 19 -12.49 -2.71 28.55
CA LYS A 19 -13.70 -3.45 28.92
C LYS A 19 -14.11 -4.47 27.86
N ILE A 20 -14.14 -4.08 26.59
CA ILE A 20 -14.45 -5.00 25.49
C ILE A 20 -13.45 -6.18 25.47
N ALA A 21 -12.17 -5.91 25.71
CA ALA A 21 -11.15 -6.94 25.72
C ALA A 21 -11.26 -7.87 26.93
N ASP A 22 -11.57 -7.33 28.11
CA ASP A 22 -11.81 -8.10 29.33
C ASP A 22 -13.05 -8.99 29.19
N ASP A 23 -14.15 -8.44 28.69
CA ASP A 23 -15.43 -9.16 28.51
C ASP A 23 -15.31 -10.32 27.50
N ARG A 24 -14.42 -10.20 26.49
CA ARG A 24 -14.21 -11.21 25.44
C ARG A 24 -13.04 -12.18 25.71
N GLY A 25 -12.24 -11.91 26.73
CA GLY A 25 -10.91 -12.50 26.91
C GLY A 25 -9.85 -11.77 26.06
N ARG A 26 -8.77 -11.34 26.69
CA ARG A 26 -7.71 -10.53 26.07
C ARG A 26 -6.93 -11.30 25.01
N GLU A 27 -6.86 -12.62 25.16
CA GLU A 27 -6.26 -13.58 24.23
C GLU A 27 -7.13 -13.80 22.98
N ASN A 28 -8.44 -13.52 23.06
CA ASN A 28 -9.36 -13.61 21.92
C ASN A 28 -9.68 -12.26 21.30
N THR A 29 -9.19 -11.18 21.91
CA THR A 29 -9.42 -9.82 21.45
C THR A 29 -8.22 -9.34 20.64
N PRO A 30 -8.43 -8.74 19.45
CA PRO A 30 -7.33 -8.16 18.69
C PRO A 30 -6.62 -7.06 19.49
N ALA A 31 -5.30 -6.94 19.35
CA ALA A 31 -4.59 -5.77 19.90
C ALA A 31 -5.13 -4.49 19.25
N PHE A 32 -5.05 -3.36 19.94
CA PHE A 32 -5.48 -2.09 19.35
C PHE A 32 -4.31 -1.11 19.18
N TYR A 33 -4.13 -0.65 17.94
CA TYR A 33 -3.10 0.31 17.56
C TYR A 33 -3.61 1.73 17.74
N THR A 34 -2.68 2.61 18.06
CA THR A 34 -2.98 4.01 18.33
C THR A 34 -2.63 4.88 17.12
N GLN A 35 -2.92 6.16 17.22
CA GLN A 35 -2.90 7.13 16.13
C GLN A 35 -1.56 7.88 16.02
N SER A 36 -1.55 9.00 15.28
CA SER A 36 -0.57 10.07 15.45
C SER A 36 -0.54 10.58 16.89
N ASP A 37 0.57 11.19 17.30
CA ASP A 37 0.67 11.83 18.62
C ASP A 37 -0.35 12.98 18.75
N LEU A 38 -1.40 12.76 19.53
CA LEU A 38 -2.47 13.75 19.73
C LEU A 38 -2.05 14.87 20.67
N ASN A 39 -0.95 14.74 21.40
CA ASN A 39 -0.43 15.86 22.21
C ASN A 39 -0.06 17.07 21.35
N LYS A 40 0.21 16.85 20.05
CA LYS A 40 0.44 17.92 19.07
C LYS A 40 -0.79 18.78 18.80
N MET A 41 -1.97 18.34 19.22
CA MET A 41 -3.25 19.04 19.07
C MET A 41 -3.57 19.98 20.25
N ILE A 42 -2.79 19.92 21.33
CA ILE A 42 -3.01 20.78 22.50
C ILE A 42 -2.76 22.23 22.09
N GLY A 43 -3.72 23.11 22.38
CA GLY A 43 -3.68 24.52 21.96
C GLY A 43 -3.99 24.76 20.48
N VAL A 44 -4.25 23.71 19.69
CA VAL A 44 -4.70 23.84 18.30
C VAL A 44 -6.22 23.99 18.27
N ASP A 45 -6.71 25.00 17.54
CA ASP A 45 -8.14 25.28 17.40
C ASP A 45 -8.84 24.35 16.41
N SER A 46 -8.17 24.06 15.29
CA SER A 46 -8.63 23.17 14.22
C SER A 46 -7.45 22.59 13.47
N VAL A 47 -7.52 21.31 13.12
CA VAL A 47 -6.55 20.69 12.20
C VAL A 47 -6.97 20.87 10.75
N ASP A 48 -6.02 20.80 9.82
CA ASP A 48 -6.36 20.85 8.39
C ASP A 48 -7.03 19.56 7.95
N ILE A 49 -6.55 18.42 8.43
CA ILE A 49 -7.03 17.11 7.97
C ILE A 49 -7.05 16.07 9.08
N LEU A 50 -8.15 15.32 9.17
CA LEU A 50 -8.19 14.05 9.89
C LEU A 50 -8.27 12.92 8.87
N ILE A 51 -7.32 11.99 8.95
CA ILE A 51 -7.23 10.82 8.09
C ILE A 51 -7.51 9.60 8.95
N ALA A 52 -8.49 8.79 8.55
CA ALA A 52 -8.88 7.59 9.28
C ALA A 52 -9.12 6.41 8.35
N GLY A 53 -8.58 5.24 8.68
CA GLY A 53 -8.84 3.99 7.95
C GLY A 53 -9.32 2.88 8.86
N ILE A 54 -9.81 1.78 8.29
CA ILE A 54 -9.75 0.49 8.97
C ILE A 54 -8.40 -0.11 8.55
N ASN A 55 -7.42 -0.05 9.44
CA ASN A 55 -6.06 -0.46 9.11
C ASN A 55 -5.92 -1.98 9.30
N PRO A 56 -5.66 -2.75 8.23
CA PRO A 56 -5.27 -4.13 8.38
C PRO A 56 -3.82 -4.22 8.87
N GLY A 57 -3.58 -4.92 9.97
CA GLY A 57 -2.26 -5.14 10.56
C GLY A 57 -2.22 -6.41 11.39
N SER A 58 -1.07 -7.10 11.37
CA SER A 58 -0.79 -8.28 12.19
C SER A 58 -0.24 -7.87 13.56
N GLY A 59 -1.10 -7.37 14.44
CA GLY A 59 -0.68 -6.95 15.79
C GLY A 59 -0.91 -7.98 16.88
N GLY A 60 -1.34 -9.19 16.51
CA GLY A 60 -1.66 -10.22 17.46
C GLY A 60 -2.84 -9.82 18.35
N THR A 61 -2.93 -10.50 19.49
CA THR A 61 -3.99 -10.34 20.48
C THR A 61 -3.63 -9.25 21.48
N TYR A 62 -4.63 -8.70 22.17
CA TYR A 62 -4.39 -7.68 23.19
C TYR A 62 -3.54 -8.23 24.35
N GLN A 63 -3.72 -9.51 24.68
CA GLN A 63 -2.85 -10.18 25.65
C GLN A 63 -1.37 -10.17 25.21
N GLN A 64 -1.08 -10.49 23.94
CA GLN A 64 0.29 -10.41 23.40
C GLN A 64 0.86 -8.99 23.41
N MET A 65 0.00 -7.98 23.22
CA MET A 65 0.40 -6.58 23.30
C MET A 65 0.78 -6.18 24.74
N ILE A 66 0.03 -6.66 25.75
CA ILE A 66 0.33 -6.45 27.17
C ILE A 66 1.63 -7.13 27.59
N GLU A 67 1.82 -8.38 27.16
CA GLU A 67 3.01 -9.17 27.48
C GLU A 67 4.28 -8.64 26.81
N ASN A 68 4.14 -7.83 25.76
CA ASN A 68 5.27 -7.24 25.06
C ASN A 68 5.80 -6.00 25.81
N PRO A 69 7.03 -6.07 26.37
CA PRO A 69 7.57 -5.00 27.21
C PRO A 69 7.80 -3.69 26.44
N ASN A 70 7.87 -3.74 25.11
CA ASN A 70 8.03 -2.54 24.28
C ASN A 70 6.82 -1.61 24.36
N TRP A 71 5.63 -2.14 24.68
CA TRP A 71 4.45 -1.33 24.89
C TRP A 71 4.37 -0.80 26.32
N GLY A 72 4.93 -1.49 27.32
CA GLY A 72 4.88 -1.02 28.71
C GLY A 72 3.45 -0.91 29.26
N ILE A 73 2.56 -1.81 28.83
CA ILE A 73 1.18 -1.85 29.31
C ILE A 73 1.10 -2.76 30.53
N SER A 74 0.46 -2.29 31.60
CA SER A 74 0.25 -3.09 32.80
C SER A 74 -0.88 -4.09 32.60
N SER A 75 -0.66 -5.35 32.97
CA SER A 75 -1.72 -6.36 32.97
C SER A 75 -2.86 -6.05 33.96
N ALA A 76 -2.61 -5.26 35.00
CA ALA A 76 -3.63 -4.90 35.99
C ALA A 76 -4.60 -3.82 35.46
N THR A 77 -4.10 -2.85 34.69
CA THR A 77 -4.88 -1.68 34.29
C THR A 77 -5.19 -1.63 32.79
N GLY A 78 -4.49 -2.41 31.97
CA GLY A 78 -4.52 -2.26 30.52
C GLY A 78 -3.88 -0.93 30.07
N MET A 79 -4.11 -0.57 28.81
CA MET A 79 -3.63 0.68 28.22
C MET A 79 -4.26 1.89 28.92
N THR A 80 -3.45 2.91 29.18
CA THR A 80 -3.91 4.17 29.81
C THR A 80 -4.25 5.25 28.78
N ALA A 81 -4.91 6.31 29.22
CA ALA A 81 -5.23 7.45 28.37
C ALA A 81 -3.97 8.13 27.82
N GLU A 82 -2.96 8.33 28.66
CA GLU A 82 -1.66 8.92 28.29
C GLU A 82 -0.99 8.11 27.19
N GLN A 83 -1.01 6.79 27.31
CA GLN A 83 -0.49 5.87 26.30
C GLN A 83 -1.27 6.00 24.98
N LEU A 84 -2.60 6.01 25.04
CA LEU A 84 -3.45 6.15 23.85
C LEU A 84 -3.19 7.46 23.09
N ILE A 85 -3.13 8.60 23.80
CA ILE A 85 -2.99 9.92 23.17
C ILE A 85 -1.58 10.16 22.63
N SER A 86 -0.56 9.49 23.17
CA SER A 86 0.83 9.62 22.73
C SER A 86 1.09 9.07 21.32
N GLY A 87 0.21 8.20 20.81
CA GLY A 87 0.24 7.72 19.42
C GLY A 87 1.40 6.76 19.11
N ASN A 88 1.08 5.58 18.56
CA ASN A 88 1.96 4.41 18.37
C ASN A 88 3.21 4.40 19.29
N PHE A 89 2.94 4.40 20.61
CA PHE A 89 3.91 4.67 21.67
C PHE A 89 4.84 3.48 21.98
N GLY A 90 4.57 2.29 21.42
CA GLY A 90 5.44 1.13 21.58
C GLY A 90 6.85 1.42 21.07
N ARG A 91 7.85 1.04 21.87
CA ARG A 91 9.28 1.18 21.52
C ARG A 91 9.63 0.33 20.30
N ASP A 92 10.46 0.87 19.42
CA ASP A 92 10.96 0.14 18.26
C ASP A 92 12.06 -0.84 18.73
N PRO A 93 11.90 -2.17 18.52
CA PRO A 93 12.87 -3.16 18.99
C PRO A 93 14.25 -3.02 18.35
N LEU A 94 14.34 -2.37 17.18
CA LEU A 94 15.59 -2.14 16.45
C LEU A 94 16.19 -0.77 16.78
N HIS A 95 15.44 0.12 17.46
CA HIS A 95 15.82 1.49 17.79
C HIS A 95 15.29 1.84 19.18
N GLU A 96 15.92 1.27 20.22
CA GLU A 96 15.43 1.25 21.62
C GLU A 96 15.09 2.62 22.25
N ASN A 97 15.59 3.72 21.66
CA ASN A 97 15.32 5.10 22.09
C ASN A 97 14.17 5.79 21.35
N CYS A 98 13.47 5.09 20.46
CA CYS A 98 12.43 5.65 19.60
C CYS A 98 11.09 4.93 19.78
N THR A 99 10.00 5.70 19.79
CA THR A 99 8.65 5.12 19.63
C THR A 99 8.42 4.76 18.17
N SER A 100 7.52 3.82 17.92
CA SER A 100 7.13 3.46 16.55
C SER A 100 6.65 4.71 15.78
N TRP A 101 5.81 5.56 16.40
CA TRP A 101 5.36 6.81 15.79
C TRP A 101 6.51 7.72 15.35
N SER A 102 7.58 7.87 16.14
CA SER A 102 8.70 8.75 15.77
C SER A 102 9.37 8.39 14.43
N ARG A 103 9.17 7.16 13.96
CA ARG A 103 9.68 6.65 12.69
C ARG A 103 8.66 6.65 11.56
N HIS A 104 7.48 7.26 11.74
CA HIS A 104 6.42 7.21 10.73
C HIS A 104 6.87 7.66 9.34
N ARG A 105 7.83 8.60 9.25
CA ARG A 105 8.42 9.08 7.99
C ARG A 105 9.19 8.01 7.21
N THR A 106 9.60 6.92 7.84
CA THR A 106 10.25 5.79 7.16
C THR A 106 9.26 4.75 6.68
N TRP A 107 7.97 4.86 7.06
CA TRP A 107 6.96 3.88 6.68
C TRP A 107 6.56 4.05 5.22
N PRO A 108 6.66 3.01 4.37
CA PRO A 108 6.19 3.09 2.98
C PRO A 108 4.73 3.50 2.88
N TYR A 109 3.90 3.09 3.84
CA TYR A 109 2.51 3.51 3.97
C TYR A 109 2.38 5.02 4.11
N PHE A 110 3.11 5.62 5.05
CA PHE A 110 3.05 7.06 5.32
C PHE A 110 3.58 7.85 4.12
N MET A 111 4.69 7.43 3.51
CA MET A 111 5.24 8.09 2.31
C MET A 111 4.28 8.05 1.12
N ARG A 112 3.56 6.95 0.94
CA ARG A 112 2.48 6.86 -0.06
C ARG A 112 1.30 7.74 0.30
N LEU A 113 0.92 7.84 1.57
CA LEU A 113 -0.13 8.76 2.01
C LEU A 113 0.25 10.22 1.79
N LYS A 114 1.50 10.64 2.10
CA LYS A 114 2.02 11.98 1.79
C LYS A 114 1.83 12.35 0.32
N SER A 115 2.01 11.40 -0.58
CA SER A 115 1.85 11.63 -2.02
C SER A 115 0.43 12.00 -2.45
N TYR A 116 -0.59 11.72 -1.64
CA TYR A 116 -1.97 12.17 -1.91
C TYR A 116 -2.14 13.68 -1.68
N PHE A 117 -1.22 14.33 -0.98
CA PHE A 117 -1.31 15.75 -0.64
C PHE A 117 -0.16 16.57 -1.23
N LYS A 118 0.61 15.99 -2.17
CA LYS A 118 1.84 16.60 -2.71
C LYS A 118 1.59 17.84 -3.57
N ASP A 119 0.40 17.98 -4.15
CA ASP A 119 0.06 19.05 -5.10
C ASP A 119 -0.71 20.20 -4.41
N ILE A 120 -0.93 20.13 -3.09
CA ILE A 120 -1.47 21.24 -2.31
C ILE A 120 -0.39 22.30 -2.17
N GLU A 121 -0.74 23.58 -2.33
CA GLU A 121 0.19 24.69 -2.25
C GLU A 121 0.86 24.78 -0.85
N GLY A 122 2.17 25.02 -0.84
CA GLY A 122 2.99 25.12 0.37
C GLY A 122 3.61 23.78 0.83
N PRO A 123 4.15 23.73 2.06
CA PRO A 123 4.68 22.50 2.63
C PRO A 123 3.59 21.44 2.76
N ASN A 124 3.95 20.17 2.52
CA ASN A 124 3.01 19.06 2.64
C ASN A 124 2.41 19.05 4.06
N ILE A 125 1.08 18.96 4.15
CA ILE A 125 0.35 19.01 5.42
C ILE A 125 0.87 17.94 6.41
N LEU A 126 1.29 16.78 5.89
CA LEU A 126 1.78 15.67 6.72
C LEU A 126 3.24 15.83 7.18
N ASP A 127 3.89 16.95 6.89
CA ASP A 127 5.20 17.29 7.46
C ASP A 127 5.10 18.01 8.82
N ASP A 128 3.92 18.51 9.19
CA ASP A 128 3.66 19.20 10.44
C ASP A 128 2.57 18.47 11.23
N GLU A 129 2.96 17.81 12.32
CA GLU A 129 2.06 17.01 13.16
C GLU A 129 0.99 17.84 13.87
N SER A 130 1.08 19.17 13.90
CA SER A 130 0.01 20.04 14.41
C SER A 130 -1.16 20.22 13.44
N ARG A 131 -0.93 19.92 12.14
CA ARG A 131 -1.90 20.17 11.06
C ARG A 131 -2.74 18.96 10.70
N PHE A 132 -2.39 17.76 11.18
CA PHE A 132 -3.12 16.55 10.85
C PHE A 132 -3.32 15.60 12.02
N VAL A 133 -4.36 14.77 11.92
CA VAL A 133 -4.56 13.58 12.75
C VAL A 133 -4.59 12.37 11.84
N LEU A 134 -3.73 11.38 12.10
CA LEU A 134 -3.75 10.09 11.42
C LEU A 134 -4.21 9.01 12.39
N THR A 135 -5.43 8.53 12.25
CA THR A 135 -6.06 7.60 13.19
C THR A 135 -6.74 6.44 12.46
N ASN A 136 -7.56 5.68 13.17
CA ASN A 136 -8.35 4.58 12.63
C ASN A 136 -9.84 4.79 12.95
N ALA A 137 -10.72 4.23 12.11
CA ALA A 137 -12.15 4.16 12.39
C ALA A 137 -12.47 3.26 13.59
N THR A 138 -11.59 2.29 13.88
CA THR A 138 -11.55 1.55 15.13
C THR A 138 -10.09 1.29 15.45
N PHE A 139 -9.71 1.29 16.72
CA PHE A 139 -8.34 1.07 17.13
C PHE A 139 -7.99 -0.43 17.12
N PHE A 140 -8.98 -1.32 17.20
CA PHE A 140 -8.75 -2.75 17.06
C PHE A 140 -8.11 -3.07 15.71
N ASN A 141 -6.99 -3.79 15.78
CA ASN A 141 -6.33 -4.30 14.60
C ASN A 141 -7.18 -5.39 13.95
N THR A 142 -6.93 -5.63 12.66
CA THR A 142 -7.50 -6.77 11.94
C THR A 142 -6.50 -7.28 10.93
N VAL A 143 -6.48 -8.59 10.65
CA VAL A 143 -5.61 -9.10 9.59
C VAL A 143 -6.10 -8.60 8.21
N LYS A 144 -7.42 -8.52 8.03
CA LYS A 144 -8.06 -7.82 6.90
C LYS A 144 -9.22 -6.97 7.38
N GLU A 145 -9.45 -5.85 6.71
CA GLU A 145 -10.66 -5.00 6.82
C GLU A 145 -11.94 -5.81 7.12
N LYS A 146 -12.20 -6.84 6.30
CA LYS A 146 -13.47 -7.60 6.30
C LYS A 146 -13.63 -8.51 7.51
N GLU A 147 -12.55 -8.75 8.24
CA GLU A 147 -12.52 -9.59 9.44
C GLU A 147 -12.80 -8.77 10.69
N LEU A 148 -12.93 -7.43 10.57
CA LEU A 148 -13.45 -6.62 11.66
C LEU A 148 -14.91 -6.98 11.91
N ASP A 149 -15.18 -7.47 13.11
CA ASP A 149 -16.54 -7.72 13.56
C ASP A 149 -17.39 -6.44 13.53
N GLN A 150 -18.59 -6.51 12.96
CA GLN A 150 -19.44 -5.34 12.80
C GLN A 150 -19.95 -4.81 14.15
N SER A 151 -20.09 -5.67 15.17
CA SER A 151 -20.49 -5.22 16.51
C SER A 151 -19.37 -4.43 17.19
N LEU A 152 -18.11 -4.85 17.02
CA LEU A 152 -16.94 -4.09 17.48
C LEU A 152 -16.89 -2.72 16.82
N LEU A 153 -16.99 -2.66 15.49
CA LEU A 153 -16.96 -1.39 14.77
C LEU A 153 -18.09 -0.46 15.22
N LYS A 154 -19.32 -0.98 15.40
CA LYS A 154 -20.45 -0.19 15.92
C LYS A 154 -20.20 0.34 17.34
N ALA A 155 -19.58 -0.46 18.21
CA ALA A 155 -19.29 -0.07 19.58
C ALA A 155 -18.18 0.99 19.65
N THR A 156 -17.16 0.90 18.79
CA THR A 156 -15.94 1.70 18.94
C THR A 156 -15.84 2.91 18.02
N PHE A 157 -16.47 2.88 16.84
CA PHE A 157 -16.46 4.01 15.90
C PHE A 157 -16.95 5.34 16.51
N PRO A 158 -17.92 5.36 17.45
CA PRO A 158 -18.29 6.58 18.17
C PRO A 158 -17.12 7.30 18.87
N GLN A 159 -16.08 6.59 19.30
CA GLN A 159 -14.89 7.23 19.92
C GLN A 159 -14.07 8.01 18.88
N THR A 160 -13.90 7.47 17.67
CA THR A 160 -13.27 8.19 16.55
C THR A 160 -14.10 9.40 16.15
N ILE A 161 -15.43 9.28 16.18
CA ILE A 161 -16.32 10.41 15.89
C ILE A 161 -16.25 11.49 16.98
N ASP A 162 -16.14 11.13 18.25
CA ASP A 162 -15.91 12.10 19.31
C ASP A 162 -14.57 12.83 19.12
N LEU A 163 -13.52 12.10 18.69
CA LEU A 163 -12.24 12.72 18.34
C LEU A 163 -12.39 13.74 17.20
N VAL A 164 -13.13 13.41 16.13
CA VAL A 164 -13.42 14.33 15.02
C VAL A 164 -14.06 15.62 15.53
N ARG A 165 -15.07 15.52 16.42
CA ARG A 165 -15.75 16.69 17.00
C ARG A 165 -14.81 17.56 17.85
N ARG A 166 -13.83 16.95 18.51
CA ARG A 166 -12.85 17.65 19.35
C ARG A 166 -11.76 18.35 18.54
N VAL A 167 -11.18 17.66 17.55
CA VAL A 167 -10.08 18.20 16.73
C VAL A 167 -10.54 19.15 15.63
N LYS A 168 -11.85 19.13 15.32
CA LYS A 168 -12.52 20.04 14.37
C LYS A 168 -11.75 20.14 13.04
N PRO A 169 -11.56 19.03 12.32
CA PRO A 169 -10.79 19.05 11.09
C PRO A 169 -11.51 19.88 10.02
N LYS A 170 -10.76 20.59 9.18
CA LYS A 170 -11.32 21.24 7.98
C LYS A 170 -11.78 20.22 6.93
N MET A 171 -11.13 19.05 6.90
CA MET A 171 -11.44 17.97 5.98
C MET A 171 -11.20 16.60 6.63
N ILE A 172 -12.05 15.63 6.33
CA ILE A 172 -11.90 14.25 6.77
C ILE A 172 -11.59 13.35 5.57
N VAL A 173 -10.61 12.48 5.68
CA VAL A 173 -10.25 11.51 4.65
C VAL A 173 -10.36 10.09 5.20
N TRP A 174 -11.30 9.33 4.64
CA TRP A 174 -11.52 7.93 4.96
C TRP A 174 -10.74 7.03 4.02
N LEU A 175 -9.80 6.25 4.56
CA LEU A 175 -9.02 5.29 3.80
C LEU A 175 -9.78 3.96 3.65
N SER A 176 -9.47 3.23 2.57
CA SER A 176 -9.97 1.88 2.25
C SER A 176 -11.24 1.80 1.37
N GLY A 177 -11.47 2.83 0.54
CA GLY A 177 -12.36 2.75 -0.62
C GLY A 177 -13.80 2.32 -0.29
N ARG A 178 -14.54 1.83 -1.31
CA ARG A 178 -16.00 1.62 -1.23
C ARG A 178 -16.47 0.74 -0.07
N LYS A 179 -15.74 -0.33 0.25
CA LYS A 179 -16.24 -1.38 1.14
C LYS A 179 -16.23 -0.94 2.60
N VAL A 180 -15.09 -0.44 3.08
CA VAL A 180 -15.00 0.23 4.39
C VAL A 180 -15.96 1.39 4.46
N PHE A 181 -15.99 2.19 3.40
CA PHE A 181 -16.83 3.35 3.34
C PHE A 181 -18.33 3.02 3.52
N ASN A 182 -18.84 2.01 2.80
CA ASN A 182 -20.21 1.52 2.97
C ASN A 182 -20.49 0.98 4.39
N ARG A 183 -19.49 0.37 5.04
CA ARG A 183 -19.64 -0.13 6.42
C ARG A 183 -19.72 1.00 7.44
N LEU A 184 -19.02 2.10 7.22
CA LEU A 184 -19.11 3.27 8.09
C LEU A 184 -20.47 3.96 7.94
N VAL A 185 -20.99 4.08 6.71
CA VAL A 185 -22.33 4.64 6.45
C VAL A 185 -23.46 3.80 7.04
N SER A 186 -23.31 2.49 7.15
CA SER A 186 -24.34 1.65 7.75
C SER A 186 -24.43 1.77 9.27
N ILE A 187 -23.50 2.48 9.91
CA ILE A 187 -23.54 2.79 11.33
C ILE A 187 -24.27 4.13 11.46
N SER A 188 -25.49 4.08 12.02
CA SER A 188 -26.27 5.29 12.28
C SER A 188 -25.53 6.17 13.27
N ILE A 189 -24.97 7.29 12.81
CA ILE A 189 -24.29 8.28 13.62
C ILE A 189 -24.87 9.65 13.31
N ASP A 190 -25.26 10.36 14.36
CA ASP A 190 -25.84 11.69 14.25
C ASP A 190 -24.89 12.65 13.54
N GLY A 191 -25.43 13.29 12.49
CA GLY A 191 -24.72 14.27 11.67
C GLY A 191 -23.74 13.68 10.66
N PHE A 192 -23.67 12.35 10.53
CA PHE A 192 -22.93 11.69 9.45
C PHE A 192 -23.85 11.47 8.24
N SER A 193 -23.55 12.15 7.15
CA SER A 193 -24.25 11.95 5.88
C SER A 193 -23.23 11.67 4.79
N PHE A 194 -23.53 10.72 3.91
CA PHE A 194 -22.59 10.45 2.83
C PHE A 194 -23.27 10.11 1.53
N VAL A 195 -22.76 10.70 0.45
CA VAL A 195 -23.33 10.56 -0.89
C VAL A 195 -22.32 9.87 -1.80
N CYS A 196 -22.54 8.57 -2.01
CA CYS A 196 -21.77 7.82 -2.99
C CYS A 196 -22.19 8.25 -4.41
N VAL A 197 -21.42 9.15 -5.04
CA VAL A 197 -21.65 9.56 -6.43
C VAL A 197 -21.14 8.49 -7.40
N LYS A 198 -21.91 7.40 -7.55
CA LYS A 198 -21.50 6.21 -8.34
C LYS A 198 -21.24 6.51 -9.81
N LYS A 199 -22.01 7.44 -10.41
CA LYS A 199 -21.93 7.78 -11.84
C LYS A 199 -20.56 8.35 -12.24
N HIS A 200 -19.91 9.07 -11.34
CA HIS A 200 -18.66 9.80 -11.60
C HIS A 200 -17.43 9.11 -10.96
N ASN A 201 -17.65 8.00 -10.26
CA ASN A 201 -16.65 7.27 -9.48
C ASN A 201 -15.40 6.80 -10.28
N PRO A 202 -15.51 6.25 -11.52
CA PRO A 202 -14.32 5.92 -12.29
C PRO A 202 -13.59 7.18 -12.82
N ILE A 203 -14.30 8.29 -13.03
CA ILE A 203 -13.71 9.57 -13.47
C ILE A 203 -12.91 10.20 -12.33
N MET A 204 -13.38 10.06 -11.10
CA MET A 204 -12.79 10.68 -9.91
C MET A 204 -11.84 9.73 -9.16
N ALA A 205 -11.11 8.83 -9.84
CA ALA A 205 -10.12 7.94 -9.22
C ALA A 205 -10.61 7.11 -8.01
N HIS A 206 -11.86 6.64 -8.05
CA HIS A 206 -12.47 5.96 -6.90
C HIS A 206 -12.57 6.80 -5.62
N ILE A 207 -12.70 8.11 -5.77
CA ILE A 207 -12.94 9.05 -4.68
C ILE A 207 -14.44 9.17 -4.45
N TYR A 208 -14.81 9.16 -3.18
CA TYR A 208 -16.18 9.26 -2.71
C TYR A 208 -16.32 10.55 -1.89
N MET A 209 -17.49 11.20 -1.91
CA MET A 209 -17.73 12.49 -1.26
C MET A 209 -18.89 12.42 -0.26
N GLY A 210 -18.82 13.15 0.86
CA GLY A 210 -19.93 13.29 1.79
C GLY A 210 -19.59 14.21 2.95
N THR A 211 -20.47 14.38 3.93
CA THR A 211 -20.28 15.38 4.99
C THR A 211 -20.46 14.79 6.38
N PHE A 212 -19.68 15.27 7.34
CA PHE A 212 -19.88 14.97 8.75
C PHE A 212 -19.99 16.27 9.52
N ASN A 213 -21.17 16.56 10.08
CA ASN A 213 -21.44 17.85 10.75
C ASN A 213 -21.05 19.07 9.89
N GLY A 214 -21.29 19.00 8.58
CA GLY A 214 -20.88 20.05 7.63
C GLY A 214 -19.41 20.01 7.20
N ILE A 215 -18.57 19.15 7.80
CA ILE A 215 -17.17 18.97 7.41
C ILE A 215 -17.09 18.09 6.15
N PRO A 216 -16.39 18.54 5.08
CA PRO A 216 -16.13 17.72 3.91
C PRO A 216 -15.41 16.41 4.25
N CYS A 217 -15.98 15.30 3.80
CA CYS A 217 -15.43 13.95 3.92
C CYS A 217 -15.14 13.36 2.55
N PHE A 218 -13.96 12.76 2.40
CA PHE A 218 -13.54 12.10 1.17
C PHE A 218 -13.13 10.66 1.44
N GLY A 219 -13.80 9.70 0.81
CA GLY A 219 -13.38 8.30 0.80
C GLY A 219 -12.38 8.07 -0.32
N VAL A 220 -11.19 7.56 -0.02
CA VAL A 220 -10.14 7.30 -1.03
C VAL A 220 -9.59 5.88 -0.93
N PRO A 221 -8.99 5.35 -2.00
CA PRO A 221 -8.30 4.07 -1.94
C PRO A 221 -7.18 4.07 -0.89
N HIS A 222 -6.99 2.94 -0.20
CA HIS A 222 -5.94 2.79 0.81
C HIS A 222 -4.54 3.03 0.19
N PRO A 223 -3.58 3.70 0.86
CA PRO A 223 -2.24 3.97 0.31
C PRO A 223 -1.47 2.71 -0.11
N SER A 224 -1.71 1.59 0.57
CA SER A 224 -1.14 0.27 0.26
C SER A 224 -1.86 -0.48 -0.88
N ALA A 225 -2.99 0.02 -1.38
CA ALA A 225 -3.65 -0.56 -2.54
C ALA A 225 -2.73 -0.52 -3.78
N PRO A 226 -2.85 -1.48 -4.72
CA PRO A 226 -2.08 -1.52 -5.95
C PRO A 226 -2.58 -0.47 -6.94
N LEU A 227 -2.45 0.81 -6.56
CA LEU A 227 -2.77 1.94 -7.41
C LEU A 227 -1.65 2.21 -8.40
N THR A 228 -2.06 2.43 -9.63
CA THR A 228 -1.23 2.99 -10.69
C THR A 228 -0.68 4.37 -10.30
N THR A 229 0.40 4.80 -10.96
CA THR A 229 0.98 6.14 -10.74
C THR A 229 -0.04 7.23 -11.08
N GLU A 230 -0.94 6.90 -11.99
CA GLU A 230 -2.00 7.73 -12.55
C GLU A 230 -3.09 8.00 -11.54
N GLU A 231 -3.63 6.93 -10.94
CA GLU A 231 -4.62 7.03 -9.87
C GLU A 231 -4.04 7.84 -8.71
N ARG A 232 -2.79 7.60 -8.32
CA ARG A 232 -2.13 8.39 -7.26
C ARG A 232 -1.99 9.87 -7.63
N THR A 233 -1.66 10.17 -8.88
CA THR A 233 -1.54 11.56 -9.36
C THR A 233 -2.90 12.24 -9.42
N LEU A 234 -3.94 11.53 -9.87
CA LEU A 234 -5.30 12.07 -9.92
C LEU A 234 -5.85 12.32 -8.51
N ILE A 235 -5.55 11.45 -7.54
CA ILE A 235 -5.88 11.68 -6.12
C ILE A 235 -5.15 12.94 -5.59
N ALA A 236 -3.86 13.10 -5.91
CA ALA A 236 -3.11 14.28 -5.48
C ALA A 236 -3.69 15.59 -6.02
N LYS A 237 -4.01 15.59 -7.31
CA LYS A 237 -4.65 16.70 -8.01
C LYS A 237 -6.05 17.00 -7.50
N PHE A 238 -6.83 15.96 -7.21
CA PHE A 238 -8.13 16.09 -6.58
C PHE A 238 -8.02 16.84 -5.25
N PHE A 239 -7.10 16.42 -4.36
CA PHE A 239 -6.95 17.08 -3.07
C PHE A 239 -6.46 18.52 -3.22
N SER A 240 -5.56 18.81 -4.16
CA SER A 240 -5.18 20.19 -4.51
C SER A 240 -6.39 21.04 -4.90
N TYR A 241 -7.31 20.49 -5.69
CA TYR A 241 -8.54 21.18 -6.09
C TYR A 241 -9.49 21.43 -4.90
N VAL A 242 -9.76 20.42 -4.07
CA VAL A 242 -10.80 20.53 -3.03
C VAL A 242 -10.31 21.16 -1.72
N TYR A 243 -9.01 21.28 -1.50
CA TYR A 243 -8.44 21.64 -0.19
C TYR A 243 -8.93 22.97 0.38
N ASN A 244 -9.23 23.96 -0.48
CA ASN A 244 -9.62 25.31 -0.06
C ASN A 244 -11.13 25.49 0.15
N TYR A 245 -11.95 24.48 -0.14
CA TYR A 245 -13.40 24.54 0.05
C TYR A 245 -13.76 24.23 1.51
N LYS A 246 -14.69 25.02 2.08
CA LYS A 246 -15.12 24.86 3.48
C LYS A 246 -16.24 23.85 3.64
N SER A 247 -17.02 23.62 2.58
CA SER A 247 -18.11 22.65 2.56
C SER A 247 -18.17 21.93 1.21
N ILE A 248 -18.92 20.81 1.15
CA ILE A 248 -19.11 20.10 -0.12
C ILE A 248 -20.00 20.87 -1.09
N GLU A 249 -20.95 21.63 -0.56
CA GLU A 249 -21.88 22.44 -1.34
C GLU A 249 -21.18 23.58 -2.08
N GLU A 250 -20.02 24.02 -1.57
CA GLU A 250 -19.18 25.01 -2.25
C GLU A 250 -18.38 24.42 -3.42
N ILE A 251 -18.19 23.09 -3.46
CA ILE A 251 -17.38 22.43 -4.50
C ILE A 251 -18.16 22.44 -5.81
N ASP A 252 -17.60 23.08 -6.84
CA ASP A 252 -18.12 23.00 -8.21
C ASP A 252 -17.95 21.58 -8.76
N LEU A 253 -18.97 20.74 -8.61
CA LEU A 253 -18.96 19.36 -9.07
C LEU A 253 -18.75 19.23 -10.59
N ASN A 254 -19.27 20.17 -11.38
CA ASN A 254 -19.12 20.16 -12.83
C ASN A 254 -17.68 20.56 -13.22
N GLY A 255 -17.15 21.57 -12.55
CA GLY A 255 -15.75 21.98 -12.66
C GLY A 255 -14.79 20.87 -12.23
N LEU A 256 -15.11 20.16 -11.15
CA LEU A 256 -14.37 19.02 -10.65
C LEU A 256 -14.38 17.83 -11.61
N GLU A 257 -15.54 17.50 -12.17
CA GLU A 257 -15.64 16.47 -13.21
C GLU A 257 -14.81 16.85 -14.44
N SER A 258 -14.94 18.09 -14.91
CA SER A 258 -14.18 18.63 -16.04
C SER A 258 -12.67 18.60 -15.78
N PHE A 259 -12.25 18.98 -14.56
CA PHE A 259 -10.88 18.90 -14.10
C PHE A 259 -10.35 17.46 -14.14
N CYS A 260 -11.08 16.50 -13.58
CA CYS A 260 -10.68 15.10 -13.61
C CYS A 260 -10.58 14.56 -15.04
N ILE A 261 -11.53 14.88 -15.91
CA ILE A 261 -11.51 14.50 -17.34
C ILE A 261 -10.28 15.08 -18.02
N ASN A 262 -10.01 16.37 -17.84
CA ASN A 262 -8.84 17.05 -18.43
C ASN A 262 -7.55 16.41 -17.95
N GLU A 263 -7.45 16.01 -16.68
CA GLU A 263 -6.27 15.35 -16.14
C GLU A 263 -6.05 13.95 -16.69
N ILE A 264 -7.12 13.16 -16.82
CA ILE A 264 -7.10 11.85 -17.47
C ILE A 264 -6.68 11.99 -18.95
N GLN A 265 -7.26 12.95 -19.67
CA GLN A 265 -6.91 13.22 -21.07
C GLN A 265 -5.47 13.69 -21.23
N ALA A 266 -5.02 14.64 -20.41
CA ALA A 266 -3.65 15.12 -20.42
C ALA A 266 -2.67 13.99 -20.11
N TYR A 267 -3.04 13.07 -19.23
CA TYR A 267 -2.28 11.86 -18.96
C TYR A 267 -2.21 10.93 -20.18
N HIS A 268 -3.35 10.58 -20.79
CA HIS A 268 -3.35 9.76 -22.00
C HIS A 268 -2.54 10.40 -23.14
N LYS A 269 -2.59 11.73 -23.26
CA LYS A 269 -1.76 12.49 -24.20
C LYS A 269 -0.27 12.36 -23.86
N ARG A 270 0.12 12.43 -22.58
CA ARG A 270 1.52 12.19 -22.15
C ARG A 270 1.97 10.76 -22.41
N LEU A 271 1.13 9.75 -22.22
CA LEU A 271 1.45 8.36 -22.59
C LEU A 271 1.65 8.19 -24.09
N ASN A 272 0.73 8.74 -24.88
CA ASN A 272 0.78 8.64 -26.33
C ASN A 272 1.94 9.46 -26.92
N GLY A 273 2.31 10.58 -26.29
CA GLY A 273 3.48 11.38 -26.63
C GLY A 273 4.82 10.84 -26.08
N LYS A 274 4.78 9.93 -25.09
CA LYS A 274 5.95 9.18 -24.59
C LYS A 274 6.21 7.87 -25.33
N LYS A 275 5.42 7.53 -26.35
CA LYS A 275 5.90 6.55 -27.32
C LYS A 275 7.09 7.18 -28.01
N ALA A 276 8.29 6.75 -27.62
CA ALA A 276 9.38 6.69 -28.59
C ALA A 276 8.77 6.07 -29.85
N VAL A 277 9.04 6.66 -31.00
CA VAL A 277 8.77 6.04 -32.29
C VAL A 277 9.66 4.80 -32.35
N SER A 278 9.30 3.75 -31.62
CA SER A 278 9.67 2.41 -32.00
C SER A 278 8.84 2.19 -33.25
N VAL A 279 9.51 2.20 -34.40
CA VAL A 279 9.02 1.49 -35.57
C VAL A 279 8.40 0.20 -35.05
N LYS A 280 7.08 0.06 -35.16
CA LYS A 280 6.41 -1.20 -34.82
C LYS A 280 6.94 -2.21 -35.81
N SER A 281 8.03 -2.89 -35.47
CA SER A 281 8.24 -4.24 -35.96
C SER A 281 7.07 -5.04 -35.39
N ASN A 282 6.23 -5.61 -36.24
CA ASN A 282 5.11 -6.49 -35.86
C ASN A 282 5.64 -7.81 -35.27
N ILE A 283 6.46 -7.75 -34.22
CA ILE A 283 7.06 -8.90 -33.55
C ILE A 283 6.15 -9.24 -32.37
N HIS A 284 5.39 -10.31 -32.52
CA HIS A 284 4.53 -10.92 -31.51
C HIS A 284 5.38 -11.74 -30.54
N ILE A 285 6.04 -11.05 -29.61
CA ILE A 285 6.92 -11.65 -28.59
C ILE A 285 6.31 -12.87 -27.89
N LYS A 286 5.02 -12.86 -27.57
CA LYS A 286 4.35 -14.01 -26.93
C LYS A 286 4.33 -15.27 -27.81
N ASN A 287 4.18 -15.11 -29.13
CA ASN A 287 4.21 -16.23 -30.06
C ASN A 287 5.61 -16.84 -30.11
N ILE A 288 6.64 -15.99 -30.11
CA ILE A 288 8.04 -16.41 -30.06
C ILE A 288 8.33 -17.19 -28.78
N GLU A 289 7.94 -16.67 -27.61
CA GLU A 289 8.11 -17.37 -26.33
C GLU A 289 7.46 -18.76 -26.34
N GLN A 290 6.22 -18.84 -26.82
CA GLN A 290 5.49 -20.10 -26.91
C GLN A 290 6.18 -21.08 -27.86
N SER A 291 6.60 -20.61 -29.05
CA SER A 291 7.30 -21.43 -30.05
C SER A 291 8.63 -21.99 -29.50
N ILE A 292 9.43 -21.15 -28.83
CA ILE A 292 10.69 -21.59 -28.19
C ILE A 292 10.41 -22.67 -27.14
N LEU A 293 9.42 -22.46 -26.28
CA LEU A 293 9.06 -23.41 -25.22
C LEU A 293 8.52 -24.72 -25.79
N GLU A 294 7.74 -24.68 -26.88
CA GLU A 294 7.28 -25.87 -27.59
C GLU A 294 8.46 -26.66 -28.18
N LYS A 295 9.45 -25.97 -28.77
CA LYS A 295 10.67 -26.60 -29.32
C LYS A 295 11.63 -27.14 -28.26
N LYS A 296 11.67 -26.54 -27.06
CA LYS A 296 12.49 -27.00 -25.92
C LYS A 296 11.67 -27.75 -24.86
N LYS A 297 10.51 -28.29 -25.24
CA LYS A 297 9.56 -28.92 -24.30
C LYS A 297 10.16 -30.06 -23.47
N SER A 298 11.09 -30.83 -24.03
CA SER A 298 11.79 -31.92 -23.32
C SER A 298 12.66 -31.45 -22.16
N TYR A 299 13.08 -30.18 -22.18
CA TYR A 299 13.92 -29.56 -21.15
C TYR A 299 13.11 -28.82 -20.10
N ILE A 300 11.78 -28.70 -20.27
CA ILE A 300 10.93 -27.97 -19.34
C ILE A 300 10.86 -28.69 -17.99
N TYR A 301 11.14 -27.97 -16.93
CA TYR A 301 10.95 -28.41 -15.55
C TYR A 301 10.17 -27.34 -14.80
N ASN A 302 9.26 -27.74 -13.90
CA ASN A 302 8.49 -26.82 -13.07
C ASN A 302 7.65 -25.77 -13.84
N ASN A 303 6.34 -26.05 -13.98
CA ASN A 303 5.30 -25.13 -14.45
C ASN A 303 5.66 -24.24 -15.66
N GLY A 304 6.09 -24.90 -16.75
CA GLY A 304 5.74 -24.53 -18.13
C GLY A 304 6.66 -23.57 -18.86
N ASN A 305 7.46 -22.74 -18.19
CA ASN A 305 8.31 -21.74 -18.85
C ASN A 305 9.78 -21.73 -18.42
N ARG A 306 10.18 -22.73 -17.63
CA ARG A 306 11.55 -22.91 -17.17
C ARG A 306 12.14 -24.16 -17.80
N ILE A 307 13.37 -24.06 -18.28
CA ILE A 307 14.09 -25.16 -18.92
C ILE A 307 15.45 -25.37 -18.24
N ARG A 308 15.89 -26.62 -18.15
CA ARG A 308 17.22 -27.01 -17.65
C ARG A 308 17.80 -28.12 -18.53
N LYS A 309 19.13 -28.21 -18.62
CA LYS A 309 19.84 -29.19 -19.48
C LYS A 309 19.42 -30.63 -19.14
N ASP A 310 19.41 -30.94 -17.85
CA ASP A 310 18.99 -32.22 -17.28
C ASP A 310 18.58 -32.04 -15.81
N GLU A 311 18.20 -33.13 -15.14
CA GLU A 311 17.76 -33.11 -13.74
C GLU A 311 18.82 -32.67 -12.72
N ASN A 312 20.11 -32.82 -13.05
CA ASN A 312 21.25 -32.49 -12.19
C ASN A 312 21.78 -31.07 -12.44
N ALA A 313 21.33 -30.41 -13.50
CA ALA A 313 21.74 -29.05 -13.82
C ALA A 313 21.48 -28.09 -12.65
N GLN A 314 22.53 -27.41 -12.20
CA GLN A 314 22.47 -26.47 -11.08
C GLN A 314 21.80 -25.14 -11.44
N TYR A 315 21.71 -24.83 -12.74
CA TYR A 315 21.12 -23.61 -13.27
C TYR A 315 20.02 -23.92 -14.28
N GLY A 316 19.09 -22.99 -14.42
CA GLY A 316 18.00 -23.06 -15.37
C GLY A 316 17.73 -21.73 -16.05
N ILE A 317 17.06 -21.82 -17.19
CA ILE A 317 16.69 -20.71 -18.04
C ILE A 317 15.17 -20.51 -17.94
N THR A 318 14.72 -19.27 -17.81
CA THR A 318 13.29 -18.92 -17.84
C THR A 318 13.02 -18.03 -19.05
N ILE A 319 12.03 -18.41 -19.86
CA ILE A 319 11.57 -17.60 -21.00
C ILE A 319 10.26 -16.94 -20.60
N ALA A 320 10.28 -15.61 -20.42
CA ALA A 320 9.11 -14.84 -20.02
C ALA A 320 9.29 -13.34 -20.28
N ASN A 321 8.18 -12.61 -20.43
CA ASN A 321 8.16 -11.15 -20.51
C ASN A 321 9.14 -10.56 -21.55
N GLY A 322 9.33 -11.25 -22.67
CA GLY A 322 10.22 -10.89 -23.77
C GLY A 322 11.70 -11.03 -23.46
N CYS A 323 12.09 -11.88 -22.50
CA CYS A 323 13.48 -12.05 -22.09
C CYS A 323 13.85 -13.53 -21.86
N ILE A 324 15.15 -13.80 -22.01
CA ILE A 324 15.83 -14.96 -21.43
C ILE A 324 16.32 -14.54 -20.03
N PHE A 325 15.99 -15.32 -19.01
CA PHE A 325 16.53 -15.15 -17.68
C PHE A 325 17.29 -16.39 -17.23
N VAL A 326 18.42 -16.20 -16.55
CA VAL A 326 19.25 -17.28 -16.01
C VAL A 326 19.32 -17.17 -14.49
N ARG A 327 19.17 -18.31 -13.80
CA ARG A 327 19.32 -18.44 -12.35
C ARG A 327 19.55 -19.90 -11.95
N GLN A 328 19.71 -20.16 -10.66
CA GLN A 328 19.81 -21.51 -10.11
C GLN A 328 18.53 -22.31 -10.40
N ALA A 329 18.69 -23.59 -10.74
CA ALA A 329 17.59 -24.50 -10.90
C ALA A 329 17.07 -24.92 -9.53
N TYR A 330 15.76 -24.86 -9.34
CA TYR A 330 15.12 -25.33 -8.11
C TYR A 330 13.73 -25.89 -8.38
N GLU A 331 13.40 -26.96 -7.66
CA GLU A 331 12.07 -27.57 -7.67
C GLU A 331 11.16 -26.87 -6.65
N ASP A 332 9.85 -26.90 -6.89
CA ASP A 332 8.81 -26.15 -6.16
C ASP A 332 8.76 -26.32 -4.63
N LYS A 333 9.60 -27.19 -4.05
CA LYS A 333 9.78 -27.32 -2.60
C LYS A 333 10.53 -26.13 -1.99
N HIS A 334 11.33 -25.39 -2.77
CA HIS A 334 12.02 -24.19 -2.32
C HIS A 334 11.47 -22.97 -3.08
N LYS A 335 10.82 -22.04 -2.37
CA LYS A 335 10.31 -20.79 -2.96
C LYS A 335 11.42 -19.79 -3.32
N GLU A 336 12.65 -20.06 -2.88
CA GLU A 336 13.81 -19.18 -3.06
C GLU A 336 14.98 -19.95 -3.69
N PRO A 337 15.71 -19.34 -4.65
CA PRO A 337 16.93 -19.91 -5.19
C PRO A 337 17.98 -20.05 -4.09
N GLN A 338 18.65 -21.20 -4.03
CA GLN A 338 19.76 -21.40 -3.10
C GLN A 338 21.04 -20.81 -3.68
N ILE A 339 21.79 -20.10 -2.85
CA ILE A 339 23.08 -19.50 -3.24
C ILE A 339 24.04 -20.62 -3.64
N ASN A 340 24.63 -20.51 -4.81
CA ASN A 340 25.62 -21.45 -5.31
C ASN A 340 27.02 -20.81 -5.24
N PRO A 341 28.05 -21.51 -4.73
CA PRO A 341 29.43 -20.99 -4.73
C PRO A 341 29.93 -20.50 -6.11
N ASN A 342 29.40 -21.07 -7.19
CA ASN A 342 29.77 -20.74 -8.57
C ASN A 342 28.97 -19.56 -9.18
N ASP A 343 28.03 -18.95 -8.43
CA ASP A 343 27.17 -17.87 -8.94
C ASP A 343 27.97 -16.70 -9.52
N GLY A 344 29.05 -16.30 -8.84
CA GLY A 344 29.92 -15.22 -9.31
C GLY A 344 30.58 -15.52 -10.66
N VAL A 345 31.01 -16.77 -10.87
CA VAL A 345 31.61 -17.23 -12.13
C VAL A 345 30.58 -17.19 -13.25
N VAL A 346 29.36 -17.66 -12.98
CA VAL A 346 28.26 -17.65 -13.95
C VAL A 346 27.87 -16.23 -14.33
N ILE A 347 27.77 -15.30 -13.37
CA ILE A 347 27.47 -13.89 -13.63
C ILE A 347 28.50 -13.27 -14.58
N GLU A 348 29.80 -13.50 -14.37
CA GLU A 348 30.84 -12.95 -15.24
C GLU A 348 30.80 -13.56 -16.65
N LYS A 349 30.57 -14.87 -16.78
CA LYS A 349 30.37 -15.53 -18.08
C LYS A 349 29.16 -14.95 -18.83
N LEU A 350 28.04 -14.73 -18.13
CA LEU A 350 26.83 -14.13 -18.70
C LEU A 350 27.03 -12.68 -19.13
N LYS A 351 27.76 -11.87 -18.34
CA LYS A 351 28.15 -10.51 -18.73
C LYS A 351 28.96 -10.51 -20.03
N GLY A 352 29.89 -11.45 -20.19
CA GLY A 352 30.66 -11.63 -21.43
C GLY A 352 29.78 -11.89 -22.66
N LYS A 353 28.60 -12.50 -22.48
CA LYS A 353 27.58 -12.72 -23.53
C LYS A 353 26.53 -11.61 -23.61
N GLY A 354 26.73 -10.48 -22.92
CA GLY A 354 25.86 -9.30 -22.99
C GLY A 354 24.60 -9.36 -22.10
N TYR A 355 24.55 -10.27 -21.13
CA TYR A 355 23.47 -10.31 -20.15
C TYR A 355 23.66 -9.23 -19.08
N LYS A 356 22.54 -8.70 -18.58
CA LYS A 356 22.52 -7.74 -17.48
C LYS A 356 22.12 -8.43 -16.20
N SER A 357 22.68 -8.02 -15.06
CA SER A 357 22.25 -8.50 -13.75
C SER A 357 20.95 -7.80 -13.31
N ARG A 358 20.13 -8.49 -12.52
CA ARG A 358 18.91 -7.95 -11.91
C ARG A 358 18.67 -8.67 -10.59
N ASP A 359 17.99 -8.00 -9.65
CA ASP A 359 17.62 -8.62 -8.37
C ASP A 359 16.98 -10.02 -8.58
N LYS A 360 17.56 -11.04 -7.92
CA LYS A 360 17.19 -12.47 -7.99
C LYS A 360 17.50 -13.23 -9.30
N TRP A 361 18.18 -12.62 -10.26
CA TRP A 361 18.58 -13.26 -11.52
C TRP A 361 20.08 -13.09 -11.76
N LEU A 362 20.75 -14.18 -12.14
CA LEU A 362 22.19 -14.17 -12.47
C LEU A 362 22.45 -13.40 -13.77
N GLY A 363 21.51 -13.45 -14.71
CA GLY A 363 21.53 -12.63 -15.91
C GLY A 363 20.19 -12.59 -16.62
N PHE A 364 19.94 -11.53 -17.37
CA PHE A 364 18.84 -11.46 -18.34
C PHE A 364 19.24 -10.74 -19.63
N ARG A 365 18.60 -11.12 -20.73
CA ARG A 365 18.76 -10.50 -22.06
C ARG A 365 17.42 -10.50 -22.81
N LYS A 366 17.13 -9.45 -23.59
CA LYS A 366 15.85 -9.35 -24.30
C LYS A 366 15.85 -10.25 -25.54
N LEU A 367 14.71 -10.84 -25.88
CA LEU A 367 14.58 -11.65 -27.10
C LEU A 367 14.87 -10.82 -28.37
N THR A 368 14.48 -9.54 -28.38
CA THR A 368 14.77 -8.62 -29.48
C THR A 368 16.25 -8.31 -29.67
N ASP A 369 17.12 -8.67 -28.71
CA ASP A 369 18.57 -8.50 -28.84
C ASP A 369 19.21 -9.65 -29.66
N PHE A 370 18.40 -10.61 -30.12
CA PHE A 370 18.82 -11.79 -30.90
C PHE A 370 18.40 -11.73 -32.37
N GLY A 371 17.68 -10.69 -32.82
CA GLY A 371 17.26 -10.60 -34.21
C GLY A 371 16.26 -9.48 -34.47
N SER A 372 15.97 -9.24 -35.75
CA SER A 372 15.05 -8.20 -36.21
C SER A 372 13.72 -8.75 -36.73
N THR A 373 13.60 -10.07 -36.91
CA THR A 373 12.35 -10.76 -37.31
C THR A 373 11.99 -11.86 -36.30
N GLU A 374 10.74 -12.32 -36.29
CA GLU A 374 10.31 -13.39 -35.36
C GLU A 374 11.11 -14.69 -35.56
N GLU A 375 11.29 -15.10 -36.81
CA GLU A 375 12.04 -16.31 -37.17
C GLU A 375 13.52 -16.22 -36.77
N GLU A 376 14.15 -15.06 -37.02
CA GLU A 376 15.55 -14.83 -36.66
C GLU A 376 15.74 -14.85 -35.14
N ILE A 377 14.85 -14.16 -34.42
CA ILE A 377 14.86 -14.16 -32.95
C ILE A 377 14.70 -15.59 -32.43
N GLU A 378 13.72 -16.33 -32.93
CA GLU A 378 13.46 -17.69 -32.46
C GLU A 378 14.66 -18.61 -32.68
N GLN A 379 15.24 -18.62 -33.89
CA GLN A 379 16.41 -19.43 -34.22
C GLN A 379 17.62 -19.08 -33.36
N ASN A 380 17.92 -17.79 -33.20
CA ASN A 380 19.07 -17.34 -32.44
C ASN A 380 18.89 -17.56 -30.93
N VAL A 381 17.66 -17.44 -30.41
CA VAL A 381 17.36 -17.76 -29.00
C VAL A 381 17.46 -19.25 -28.73
N ILE A 382 16.99 -20.10 -29.65
CA ILE A 382 17.14 -21.56 -29.52
C ILE A 382 18.62 -21.95 -29.45
N LYS A 383 19.44 -21.39 -30.35
CA LYS A 383 20.89 -21.59 -30.33
C LYS A 383 21.52 -21.08 -29.04
N GLU A 384 21.11 -19.90 -28.59
CA GLU A 384 21.61 -19.33 -27.34
C GLU A 384 21.26 -20.20 -26.13
N ILE A 385 20.08 -20.81 -26.09
CA ILE A 385 19.71 -21.76 -25.02
C ILE A 385 20.67 -22.95 -24.98
N ASP A 386 21.05 -23.49 -26.14
CA ASP A 386 22.00 -24.60 -26.22
C ASP A 386 23.41 -24.16 -25.79
N ASP A 387 23.86 -22.98 -26.22
CA ASP A 387 25.13 -22.40 -25.75
C ASP A 387 25.12 -22.16 -24.23
N LEU A 388 23.98 -21.74 -23.69
CA LEU A 388 23.81 -21.53 -22.24
C LEU A 388 23.85 -22.84 -21.47
N PHE A 389 23.31 -23.94 -22.00
CA PHE A 389 23.41 -25.24 -21.35
C PHE A 389 24.85 -25.70 -21.18
N GLU A 390 25.73 -25.41 -22.15
CA GLU A 390 27.16 -25.70 -22.02
C GLU A 390 27.88 -24.71 -21.10
N LEU A 391 27.52 -23.42 -21.16
CA LEU A 391 28.14 -22.39 -20.34
C LEU A 391 27.87 -22.58 -18.83
N LEU A 392 26.67 -23.07 -18.51
CA LEU A 392 26.14 -23.24 -17.15
C LEU A 392 26.48 -24.61 -16.53
N ASP A 393 27.17 -25.47 -17.26
CA ASP A 393 27.69 -26.75 -16.77
C ASP A 393 29.02 -26.48 -16.02
N VAL A 394 28.91 -26.02 -14.76
CA VAL A 394 30.02 -25.50 -13.93
C VAL A 394 30.09 -26.17 -12.57
#